data_AF-A0A165QGC6-F1
#
_entry.id   AF-A0A165QGC6-F1
#
_cell.length_a   1.000
_cell.length_b   1.000
_cell.length_c   1.000
_cell.angle_alpha   90.00
_cell.angle_beta   90.00
_cell.angle_gamma   90.00
#
_symmetry.space_group_name_H-M   'P 1'
#
loop_
_entity.id
_entity.type
_entity.pdbx_description
1 polymer ?
#
loop_
_entity_poly.entity_id
_entity_poly.type
_entity_poly.pdbx_seq_one_letter_code
_entity_poly.pdbx_strand_id
1 'polypeptide(L)'
;MKKIIVASSLSLALLGSQVGSAFAAPQEVTVQADQAISQLSQAFIDKVNPYVKIDSAKQFYLTKEAEKILSKADIQTAKEVIEKTNDFVREHAQELSISSNGTLVPTQFERAAINLGDNFSFDIAWWGTQIHFSHEFVQKFKDNVLLYTASVAGTIAAMQATMLFFSVTPPAWFASAVTAVAAAGAWMLINTDKGAGTYVDFYGWYGTIGITVPVPIFHSY
;
A
#
# COMPACT_ATOMS: atom_id res chain seq x y z
N MET A 1 4.14 -16.19 23.47
CA MET A 1 4.56 -16.06 22.05
C MET A 1 5.17 -14.67 21.88
N LYS A 2 6.46 -14.57 21.54
CA LYS A 2 7.18 -13.30 21.42
C LYS A 2 6.93 -12.71 20.03
N LYS A 3 6.33 -11.52 19.95
CA LYS A 3 6.20 -10.75 18.70
C LYS A 3 7.57 -10.12 18.41
N ILE A 4 8.19 -10.49 17.30
CA ILE A 4 9.42 -9.87 16.82
C ILE A 4 8.98 -8.72 15.91
N ILE A 5 9.17 -7.48 16.36
CA ILE A 5 9.05 -6.27 15.53
C ILE A 5 10.48 -5.92 15.12
N VAL A 6 10.84 -6.16 13.86
CA VAL A 6 12.14 -5.74 13.31
C VAL A 6 11.94 -4.38 12.65
N ALA A 7 12.33 -3.31 13.33
CA ALA A 7 12.50 -2.00 12.72
C ALA A 7 13.88 -1.99 12.04
N SER A 8 13.93 -2.23 10.74
CA SER A 8 15.18 -2.15 9.96
C SER A 8 15.43 -0.71 9.52
N SER A 9 16.35 -0.03 10.20
CA SER A 9 16.93 1.22 9.74
C SER A 9 17.98 0.95 8.66
N LEU A 10 17.59 1.01 7.38
CA LEU A 10 18.55 1.02 6.27
C LEU A 10 18.81 2.47 5.85
N SER A 11 19.97 3.00 6.23
CA SER A 11 20.50 4.26 5.69
C SER A 11 21.25 3.95 4.38
N LEU A 12 20.68 4.32 3.24
CA LEU A 12 21.36 4.23 1.94
C LEU A 12 21.63 5.65 1.42
N ALA A 13 22.88 6.10 1.55
CA ALA A 13 23.36 7.29 0.87
C ALA A 13 24.10 6.85 -0.40
N LEU A 14 23.79 7.45 -1.55
CA LEU A 14 24.69 7.50 -2.71
C LEU A 14 24.33 8.69 -3.60
N LEU A 15 25.32 9.56 -3.80
CA LEU A 15 25.37 10.66 -4.76
C LEU A 15 25.81 10.09 -6.12
N GLY A 16 25.17 10.50 -7.22
CA GLY A 16 25.66 10.15 -8.56
C GLY A 16 24.88 10.79 -9.71
N SER A 17 25.52 11.71 -10.41
CA SER A 17 25.02 12.53 -11.52
C SER A 17 24.64 11.72 -12.78
N GLN A 18 23.57 12.19 -13.44
CA GLN A 18 23.03 11.67 -14.69
C GLN A 18 23.88 11.99 -15.93
N VAL A 19 23.93 11.06 -16.89
CA VAL A 19 23.92 11.37 -18.33
C VAL A 19 23.18 10.25 -19.07
N GLY A 20 22.23 10.62 -19.95
CA GLY A 20 21.11 9.78 -20.34
C GLY A 20 21.24 8.91 -21.60
N SER A 21 20.17 8.15 -21.86
CA SER A 21 19.63 7.74 -23.17
C SER A 21 18.34 6.94 -22.98
N ALA A 22 17.23 7.46 -23.51
CA ALA A 22 16.01 6.80 -24.00
C ALA A 22 15.66 5.36 -23.55
N PHE A 23 15.54 5.13 -22.25
CA PHE A 23 14.45 4.38 -21.60
C PHE A 23 14.20 5.19 -20.33
N ALA A 24 12.96 5.51 -19.97
CA ALA A 24 12.71 6.23 -18.73
C ALA A 24 13.29 5.39 -17.58
N ALA A 25 14.44 5.82 -17.06
CA ALA A 25 15.13 5.16 -15.96
C ALA A 25 14.14 5.05 -14.79
N PRO A 26 14.13 3.94 -14.03
CA PRO A 26 13.37 3.89 -12.81
C PRO A 26 13.81 5.07 -11.96
N GLN A 27 12.90 5.99 -11.66
CA GLN A 27 13.19 7.07 -10.73
C GLN A 27 13.75 6.44 -9.46
N GLU A 28 14.93 6.88 -9.03
CA GLU A 28 15.54 6.42 -7.79
C GLU A 28 14.57 6.68 -6.64
N VAL A 29 14.02 5.59 -6.10
CA VAL A 29 13.08 5.61 -4.98
C VAL A 29 13.91 5.87 -3.71
N THR A 30 14.17 7.15 -3.40
CA THR A 30 14.79 7.56 -2.13
C THR A 30 13.80 7.33 -0.98
N VAL A 31 13.93 6.26 -0.21
CA VAL A 31 13.09 6.06 0.99
C VAL A 31 13.61 6.97 2.11
N GLN A 32 13.11 8.20 2.21
CA GLN A 32 13.28 9.00 3.41
C GLN A 32 12.28 8.50 4.46
N ALA A 33 12.78 7.99 5.59
CA ALA A 33 11.95 7.68 6.74
C ALA A 33 11.62 8.99 7.47
N ASP A 34 10.61 9.73 6.99
CA ASP A 34 10.07 10.83 7.78
C ASP A 34 9.39 10.26 9.02
N GLN A 35 9.95 10.60 10.19
CA GLN A 35 9.36 10.29 11.47
C GLN A 35 8.11 11.14 11.68
N ALA A 36 7.07 10.52 12.25
CA ALA A 36 5.95 11.14 12.99
C ALA A 36 4.56 11.24 12.34
N ILE A 37 4.14 10.21 11.59
CA ILE A 37 2.84 9.59 11.92
C ILE A 37 3.20 8.29 12.63
N SER A 38 2.98 8.23 13.94
CA SER A 38 3.10 6.97 14.70
C SER A 38 2.33 5.90 13.93
N GLN A 39 3.01 4.83 13.51
CA GLN A 39 2.39 3.70 12.82
C GLN A 39 1.07 3.37 13.53
N LEU A 40 -0.05 3.55 12.84
CA LEU A 40 -1.36 3.28 13.45
C LEU A 40 -1.36 1.83 13.89
N SER A 41 -1.53 1.60 15.19
CA SER A 41 -1.56 0.23 15.69
C SER A 41 -2.83 -0.46 15.19
N GLN A 42 -2.75 -1.76 14.90
CA GLN A 42 -3.94 -2.54 14.54
C GLN A 42 -5.03 -2.43 15.63
N ALA A 43 -4.65 -2.39 16.91
CA ALA A 43 -5.58 -2.20 18.01
C ALA A 43 -6.33 -0.86 17.96
N PHE A 44 -5.67 0.21 17.51
CA PHE A 44 -6.32 1.49 17.26
C PHE A 44 -7.29 1.41 16.08
N ILE A 45 -6.85 0.79 14.98
CA ILE A 45 -7.68 0.60 13.78
C ILE A 45 -8.92 -0.20 14.14
N ASP A 46 -8.78 -1.38 14.74
CA ASP A 46 -9.88 -2.25 15.14
C ASP A 46 -10.86 -1.55 16.09
N LYS A 47 -10.35 -0.70 16.99
CA LYS A 47 -11.16 0.09 17.92
C LYS A 47 -11.99 1.16 17.20
N VAL A 48 -11.44 1.79 16.16
CA VAL A 48 -12.08 2.93 15.46
C VAL A 48 -12.93 2.47 14.28
N ASN A 49 -12.55 1.37 13.60
CA ASN A 49 -13.16 0.88 12.37
C ASN A 49 -14.70 0.77 12.41
N PRO A 50 -15.32 0.25 13.49
CA PRO A 50 -16.78 0.14 13.57
C PRO A 50 -17.52 1.48 13.48
N TYR A 51 -16.82 2.59 13.70
CA TYR A 51 -17.37 3.93 13.76
C TYR A 51 -17.05 4.77 12.52
N VAL A 52 -16.30 4.25 11.55
CA VAL A 52 -15.99 4.96 10.31
C VAL A 52 -16.88 4.47 9.18
N LYS A 53 -17.43 5.40 8.41
CA LYS A 53 -18.25 5.11 7.23
C LYS A 53 -17.77 5.92 6.05
N ILE A 54 -18.17 5.49 4.86
CA ILE A 54 -17.95 6.21 3.61
C ILE A 54 -19.28 6.73 3.07
N ASP A 55 -19.30 7.98 2.63
CA ASP A 55 -20.48 8.59 2.01
C ASP A 55 -20.52 8.38 0.49
N SER A 56 -21.60 8.83 -0.16
CA SER A 56 -21.76 8.75 -1.61
C SER A 56 -20.76 9.61 -2.40
N ALA A 57 -20.09 10.56 -1.74
CA ALA A 57 -19.00 11.37 -2.31
C ALA A 57 -17.63 10.70 -2.11
N LYS A 58 -17.61 9.42 -1.68
CA LYS A 58 -16.40 8.62 -1.42
C LYS A 58 -15.56 9.17 -0.27
N GLN A 59 -16.16 9.95 0.64
CA GLN A 59 -15.44 10.53 1.78
C GLN A 59 -15.67 9.70 3.03
N PHE A 60 -14.58 9.34 3.71
CA PHE A 60 -14.62 8.71 5.02
C PHE A 60 -15.03 9.73 6.09
N TYR A 61 -15.80 9.29 7.08
CA TYR A 61 -16.19 10.12 8.22
C TYR A 61 -16.43 9.28 9.47
N LEU A 62 -16.18 9.89 10.64
CA LEU A 62 -16.57 9.31 11.92
C LEU A 62 -18.05 9.53 12.20
N THR A 63 -18.73 8.46 12.58
CA THR A 63 -20.11 8.49 13.04
C THR A 63 -20.26 9.19 14.39
N LYS A 64 -21.46 9.69 14.71
CA LYS A 64 -21.73 10.36 15.99
C LYS A 64 -21.60 9.42 17.19
N GLU A 65 -21.76 8.12 16.96
CA GLU A 65 -21.56 7.07 17.95
C GLU A 65 -20.11 7.03 18.47
N ALA A 66 -19.14 7.40 17.61
CA ALA A 66 -17.72 7.48 17.99
C ALA A 66 -17.50 8.38 19.21
N GLU A 67 -18.21 9.53 19.28
CA GLU A 67 -18.05 10.52 20.34
C GLU A 67 -18.48 10.02 21.73
N LYS A 68 -19.27 8.94 21.76
CA LYS A 68 -19.76 8.32 23.01
C LYS A 68 -18.83 7.22 23.53
N ILE A 69 -18.01 6.63 22.67
CA ILE A 69 -17.24 5.41 22.98
C ILE A 69 -15.73 5.66 22.94
N LEU A 70 -15.26 6.44 21.96
CA LEU A 70 -13.84 6.70 21.75
C LEU A 70 -13.35 7.82 22.66
N SER A 71 -12.06 7.78 23.02
CA SER A 71 -11.45 8.89 23.74
C SER A 71 -11.31 10.10 22.83
N LYS A 72 -11.22 11.31 23.41
CA LYS A 72 -10.97 12.54 22.63
C LYS A 72 -9.69 12.45 21.79
N ALA A 73 -8.65 11.81 22.33
CA ALA A 73 -7.40 11.59 21.63
C ALA A 73 -7.60 10.66 20.41
N ASP A 74 -8.32 9.54 20.60
CA ASP A 74 -8.60 8.62 19.48
C ASP A 74 -9.41 9.29 18.37
N ILE A 75 -10.42 10.09 18.75
CA ILE A 75 -11.25 10.85 17.80
C ILE A 75 -10.39 11.83 17.03
N GLN A 76 -9.51 12.58 17.70
CA GLN A 76 -8.64 13.55 17.06
C GLN A 76 -7.68 12.87 16.06
N THR A 77 -7.01 11.81 16.48
CA THR A 77 -6.11 11.03 15.60
C THR A 77 -6.87 10.44 14.41
N ALA A 78 -8.06 9.87 14.63
CA ALA A 78 -8.86 9.32 13.55
C ALA A 78 -9.33 10.40 12.56
N LYS A 79 -9.71 11.60 13.02
CA LYS A 79 -10.07 12.73 12.15
C LYS A 79 -8.90 13.16 11.28
N GLU A 80 -7.70 13.30 11.85
CA GLU A 80 -6.49 13.70 11.11
C GLU A 80 -6.13 12.68 10.01
N VAL A 81 -6.27 11.40 10.32
CA VAL A 81 -6.02 10.32 9.35
C VAL A 81 -7.09 10.30 8.26
N ILE A 82 -8.37 10.40 8.63
CA ILE A 82 -9.49 10.48 7.69
C ILE A 82 -9.34 11.67 6.74
N GLU A 83 -8.96 12.84 7.26
CA GLU A 83 -8.78 14.05 6.46
C GLU A 83 -7.71 13.85 5.39
N LYS A 84 -6.54 13.31 5.76
CA LYS A 84 -5.46 12.99 4.82
C LYS A 84 -5.85 11.95 3.78
N THR A 85 -6.55 10.88 4.19
CA THR A 85 -7.04 9.87 3.26
C THR A 85 -8.07 10.48 2.30
N ASN A 86 -8.96 11.34 2.80
CA ASN A 86 -9.96 12.01 1.98
C ASN A 86 -9.35 13.00 0.99
N ASP A 87 -8.26 13.69 1.34
CA ASP A 87 -7.50 14.52 0.40
C ASP A 87 -7.08 13.71 -0.82
N PHE A 88 -6.44 12.55 -0.58
CA PHE A 88 -6.05 11.63 -1.65
C PHE A 88 -7.23 11.11 -2.46
N VAL A 89 -8.30 10.67 -1.78
CA VAL A 89 -9.48 10.15 -2.46
C VAL A 89 -10.12 11.22 -3.35
N ARG A 90 -10.12 12.49 -2.95
CA ARG A 90 -10.61 13.59 -3.79
C ARG A 90 -9.80 13.75 -5.08
N GLU A 91 -8.48 13.64 -5.01
CA GLU A 91 -7.59 13.73 -6.18
C GLU A 91 -7.85 12.60 -7.19
N HIS A 92 -8.23 11.41 -6.70
CA HIS A 92 -8.43 10.21 -7.53
C HIS A 92 -9.89 9.74 -7.61
N ALA A 93 -10.85 10.59 -7.24
CA ALA A 93 -12.25 10.17 -7.05
C ALA A 93 -12.89 9.53 -8.29
N GLN A 94 -12.47 9.92 -9.49
CA GLN A 94 -12.99 9.37 -10.75
C GLN A 94 -12.47 7.96 -11.04
N GLU A 95 -11.31 7.60 -10.48
CA GLU A 95 -10.64 6.32 -10.69
C GLU A 95 -11.02 5.29 -9.62
N LEU A 96 -11.75 5.69 -8.58
CA LEU A 96 -12.14 4.86 -7.43
C LEU A 96 -13.64 4.53 -7.41
N SER A 97 -14.02 3.43 -6.81
CA SER A 97 -15.41 2.99 -6.57
C SER A 97 -15.55 2.47 -5.14
N ILE A 98 -16.78 2.51 -4.62
CA ILE A 98 -17.08 2.03 -3.27
C ILE A 98 -17.38 0.54 -3.36
N SER A 99 -16.60 -0.26 -2.66
CA SER A 99 -16.79 -1.72 -2.54
C SER A 99 -17.91 -2.05 -1.54
N SER A 100 -18.35 -3.31 -1.55
CA SER A 100 -19.43 -3.79 -0.66
C SER A 100 -19.05 -3.79 0.83
N ASN A 101 -17.76 -3.84 1.16
CA ASN A 101 -17.23 -3.80 2.53
C ASN A 101 -16.91 -2.38 3.01
N GLY A 102 -17.24 -1.33 2.24
CA GLY A 102 -17.05 0.06 2.63
C GLY A 102 -15.61 0.58 2.50
N THR A 103 -14.78 -0.09 1.70
CA THR A 103 -13.49 0.42 1.24
C THR A 103 -13.64 1.09 -0.13
N LEU A 104 -12.55 1.67 -0.63
CA LEU A 104 -12.47 2.14 -2.01
C LEU A 104 -11.51 1.26 -2.80
N VAL A 105 -11.93 0.90 -4.02
CA VAL A 105 -11.13 0.11 -4.96
C VAL A 105 -11.00 0.85 -6.29
N PRO A 106 -9.90 0.68 -7.04
CA PRO A 106 -9.79 1.22 -8.39
C PRO A 106 -10.87 0.66 -9.31
N THR A 107 -11.59 1.53 -10.01
CA THR A 107 -12.62 1.19 -11.01
C THR A 107 -12.09 0.31 -12.14
N GLN A 108 -10.79 0.37 -12.43
CA GLN A 108 -10.13 -0.49 -13.43
C GLN A 108 -10.13 -1.95 -12.98
N PHE A 109 -10.12 -2.19 -11.67
CA PHE A 109 -10.20 -3.52 -11.07
C PHE A 109 -11.63 -4.05 -10.97
N GLU A 110 -12.64 -3.19 -11.09
CA GLU A 110 -14.04 -3.62 -11.29
C GLU A 110 -14.37 -3.96 -12.75
N ARG A 111 -13.71 -3.30 -13.72
CA ARG A 111 -14.00 -3.45 -15.16
C ARG A 111 -13.20 -4.54 -15.86
N ALA A 112 -12.04 -4.91 -15.31
CA ALA A 112 -11.34 -6.09 -15.80
C ALA A 112 -12.21 -7.31 -15.49
N ALA A 113 -12.64 -8.07 -16.51
CA ALA A 113 -13.37 -9.35 -16.36
C ALA A 113 -12.50 -10.47 -15.74
N ILE A 114 -11.48 -10.08 -14.97
CA ILE A 114 -10.46 -10.90 -14.36
C ILE A 114 -10.69 -10.75 -12.86
N ASN A 115 -10.92 -11.88 -12.17
CA ASN A 115 -10.91 -11.94 -10.71
C ASN A 115 -9.51 -11.55 -10.22
N LEU A 116 -9.23 -10.25 -10.17
CA LEU A 116 -8.03 -9.73 -9.53
C LEU A 116 -8.00 -10.21 -8.08
N GLY A 117 -9.17 -10.30 -7.43
CA GLY A 117 -9.34 -10.80 -6.07
C GLY A 117 -8.75 -12.18 -5.77
N ASP A 118 -8.48 -13.03 -6.77
CA ASP A 118 -7.86 -14.34 -6.52
C ASP A 118 -6.34 -14.24 -6.29
N ASN A 119 -5.67 -13.26 -6.92
CA ASN A 119 -4.20 -13.16 -6.88
C ASN A 119 -3.68 -11.84 -6.32
N PHE A 120 -4.49 -10.79 -6.38
CA PHE A 120 -4.09 -9.43 -6.08
C PHE A 120 -5.28 -8.55 -5.74
N SER A 121 -5.35 -8.01 -4.52
CA SER A 121 -6.35 -7.01 -4.16
C SER A 121 -5.72 -5.72 -3.67
N PHE A 122 -6.46 -4.63 -3.83
CA PHE A 122 -6.09 -3.31 -3.37
C PHE A 122 -7.31 -2.64 -2.81
N ASP A 123 -7.21 -2.20 -1.56
CA ASP A 123 -8.27 -1.55 -0.81
C ASP A 123 -7.73 -0.27 -0.17
N ILE A 124 -8.45 0.83 -0.34
CA ILE A 124 -8.24 2.05 0.44
C ILE A 124 -9.29 2.08 1.54
N ALA A 125 -8.84 1.96 2.78
CA ALA A 125 -9.62 2.18 3.97
C ALA A 125 -9.36 3.60 4.52
N TRP A 126 -10.14 4.03 5.51
CA TRP A 126 -9.95 5.36 6.12
C TRP A 126 -8.56 5.58 6.72
N TRP A 127 -7.90 4.51 7.15
CA TRP A 127 -6.58 4.52 7.77
C TRP A 127 -5.43 4.46 6.75
N GLY A 128 -5.72 4.23 5.48
CA GLY A 128 -4.73 4.14 4.40
C GLY A 128 -5.01 3.00 3.44
N THR A 129 -3.95 2.40 2.93
CA THR A 129 -4.00 1.46 1.81
C THR A 129 -3.59 0.07 2.27
N GLN A 130 -4.31 -0.94 1.81
CA GLN A 130 -3.97 -2.34 1.93
C GLN A 130 -3.78 -2.96 0.54
N ILE A 131 -2.68 -3.69 0.37
CA ILE A 131 -2.43 -4.50 -0.82
C ILE A 131 -2.34 -5.95 -0.39
N HIS A 132 -3.14 -6.82 -0.97
CA HIS A 132 -3.02 -8.26 -0.80
C HIS A 132 -2.37 -8.87 -2.03
N PHE A 133 -1.35 -9.69 -1.81
CA PHE A 133 -0.72 -10.54 -2.82
C PHE A 133 -1.00 -11.99 -2.44
N SER A 134 -1.66 -12.77 -3.30
CA SER A 134 -1.91 -14.19 -3.01
C SER A 134 -0.61 -14.99 -2.94
N HIS A 135 -0.71 -16.22 -2.43
CA HIS A 135 0.42 -17.14 -2.46
C HIS A 135 0.94 -17.36 -3.89
N GLU A 136 0.07 -17.60 -4.88
CA GLU A 136 0.50 -17.77 -6.26
C GLU A 136 1.21 -16.52 -6.80
N PHE A 137 0.72 -15.32 -6.44
CA PHE A 137 1.37 -14.09 -6.83
C PHE A 137 2.77 -13.97 -6.24
N VAL A 138 2.93 -14.25 -4.95
CA VAL A 138 4.23 -14.16 -4.26
C VAL A 138 5.21 -15.19 -4.81
N GLN A 139 4.78 -16.43 -5.08
CA GLN A 139 5.65 -17.44 -5.69
C GLN A 139 6.09 -17.02 -7.10
N LYS A 140 5.17 -16.49 -7.92
CA LYS A 140 5.53 -15.99 -9.24
C LYS A 140 6.49 -14.81 -9.18
N PHE A 141 6.29 -13.90 -8.23
CA PHE A 141 7.20 -12.79 -7.97
C PHE A 141 8.58 -13.29 -7.59
N LYS A 142 8.68 -14.27 -6.69
CA LYS A 142 9.95 -14.90 -6.29
C LYS A 142 10.70 -15.49 -7.49
N ASP A 143 10.00 -16.22 -8.36
CA ASP A 143 10.59 -16.77 -9.59
C ASP A 143 11.13 -15.67 -10.50
N ASN A 144 10.36 -14.59 -10.68
CA ASN A 144 10.77 -13.46 -11.49
C ASN A 144 11.97 -12.72 -10.86
N VAL A 145 12.03 -12.54 -9.54
CA VAL A 145 13.20 -11.89 -8.88
C VAL A 145 14.50 -12.67 -9.15
N LEU A 146 14.44 -14.00 -9.18
CA LEU A 146 15.60 -14.83 -9.54
C LEU A 146 16.06 -14.62 -10.98
N LEU A 147 15.13 -14.32 -11.90
CA LEU A 147 15.42 -14.05 -13.31
C LEU A 147 15.94 -12.63 -13.56
N TYR A 148 15.37 -11.63 -12.86
CA TYR A 148 15.63 -10.21 -13.09
C TYR A 148 16.72 -9.62 -12.19
N THR A 149 17.37 -10.43 -11.34
CA THR A 149 18.37 -10.08 -10.33
C THR A 149 17.81 -9.42 -9.06
N ALA A 150 18.52 -9.57 -7.94
CA ALA A 150 18.13 -9.02 -6.62
C ALA A 150 18.45 -7.52 -6.44
N SER A 151 18.66 -6.77 -7.53
CA SER A 151 18.84 -5.32 -7.48
C SER A 151 17.49 -4.60 -7.38
N VAL A 152 17.45 -3.34 -6.94
CA VAL A 152 16.21 -2.54 -6.89
C VAL A 152 15.53 -2.46 -8.25
N ALA A 153 16.30 -2.22 -9.32
CA ALA A 153 15.76 -2.21 -10.68
C ALA A 153 15.23 -3.59 -11.10
N GLY A 154 15.95 -4.66 -10.71
CA GLY A 154 15.54 -6.05 -10.95
C GLY A 154 14.26 -6.44 -10.22
N THR A 155 14.09 -6.04 -8.96
CA THR A 155 12.87 -6.34 -8.19
C THR A 155 11.66 -5.56 -8.70
N ILE A 156 11.84 -4.30 -9.12
CA ILE A 156 10.79 -3.53 -9.79
C ILE A 156 10.36 -4.20 -11.10
N ALA A 157 11.31 -4.60 -11.94
CA ALA A 157 11.02 -5.29 -13.19
C ALA A 157 10.32 -6.64 -12.94
N ALA A 158 10.77 -7.40 -11.94
CA ALA A 158 10.14 -8.66 -11.54
C ALA A 158 8.69 -8.45 -11.08
N MET A 159 8.42 -7.39 -10.32
CA MET A 159 7.07 -7.04 -9.87
C MET A 159 6.17 -6.71 -11.07
N GLN A 160 6.64 -5.85 -11.97
CA GLN A 160 5.90 -5.51 -13.19
C GLN A 160 5.61 -6.74 -14.07
N ALA A 161 6.60 -7.62 -14.25
CA ALA A 161 6.41 -8.88 -14.99
C ALA A 161 5.39 -9.80 -14.32
N THR A 162 5.35 -9.82 -12.98
CA THR A 162 4.37 -10.60 -12.21
C THR A 162 2.97 -10.03 -12.37
N MET A 163 2.82 -8.71 -12.25
CA MET A 163 1.55 -8.03 -12.49
C MET A 163 1.01 -8.32 -13.89
N LEU A 164 1.86 -8.22 -14.92
CA LEU A 164 1.50 -8.56 -16.30
C LEU A 164 1.09 -10.02 -16.46
N PHE A 165 1.78 -10.95 -15.79
CA PHE A 165 1.43 -12.38 -15.82
C PHE A 165 0.01 -12.62 -15.30
N PHE A 166 -0.39 -11.92 -14.22
CA PHE A 166 -1.75 -11.97 -13.67
C PHE A 166 -2.70 -10.95 -14.32
N SER A 167 -2.31 -10.31 -15.43
CA SER A 167 -3.10 -9.29 -16.12
C SER A 167 -3.54 -8.10 -15.23
N VAL A 168 -2.76 -7.82 -14.18
CA VAL A 168 -2.93 -6.66 -13.30
C VAL A 168 -2.29 -5.46 -13.98
N THR A 169 -3.11 -4.53 -14.47
CA THR A 169 -2.65 -3.25 -15.01
C THR A 169 -3.16 -2.12 -14.12
N PRO A 170 -2.38 -1.67 -13.13
CA PRO A 170 -2.81 -0.65 -12.19
C PRO A 170 -2.87 0.74 -12.85
N PRO A 171 -3.71 1.67 -12.34
CA PRO A 171 -3.56 3.08 -12.68
C PRO A 171 -2.17 3.60 -12.30
N ALA A 172 -1.70 4.65 -12.99
CA ALA A 172 -0.34 5.17 -12.83
C ALA A 172 0.00 5.58 -11.38
N TRP A 173 -0.97 6.16 -10.67
CA TRP A 173 -0.82 6.54 -9.26
C TRP A 173 -0.67 5.34 -8.33
N PHE A 174 -1.17 4.16 -8.73
CA PHE A 174 -1.08 2.93 -7.95
C PHE A 174 0.16 2.11 -8.31
N ALA A 175 0.60 2.18 -9.58
CA ALA A 175 1.84 1.54 -10.03
C ALA A 175 3.04 1.93 -9.15
N SER A 176 3.11 3.20 -8.72
CA SER A 176 4.15 3.70 -7.82
C SER A 176 4.12 3.05 -6.42
N ALA A 177 2.94 2.73 -5.88
CA ALA A 177 2.82 2.03 -4.59
C ALA A 177 3.33 0.59 -4.69
N VAL A 178 3.00 -0.12 -5.78
CA VAL A 178 3.43 -1.51 -5.98
C VAL A 178 4.93 -1.61 -6.28
N THR A 179 5.49 -0.65 -7.04
CA THR A 179 6.95 -0.60 -7.24
C THR A 179 7.68 -0.26 -5.94
N ALA A 180 7.09 0.56 -5.06
CA ALA A 180 7.64 0.82 -3.74
C ALA A 180 7.68 -0.43 -2.84
N VAL A 181 6.65 -1.30 -2.87
CA VAL A 181 6.68 -2.60 -2.19
C VAL A 181 7.89 -3.42 -2.66
N ALA A 182 8.10 -3.48 -3.98
CA ALA A 182 9.18 -4.26 -4.57
C ALA A 182 10.57 -3.68 -4.25
N ALA A 183 10.71 -2.35 -4.23
CA ALA A 183 11.97 -1.67 -3.92
C ALA A 183 12.32 -1.77 -2.43
N ALA A 184 11.34 -1.55 -1.54
CA ALA A 184 11.56 -1.47 -0.10
C ALA A 184 11.53 -2.84 0.60
N GLY A 185 10.82 -3.83 0.05
CA GLY A 185 10.43 -5.00 0.82
C GLY A 185 10.24 -6.29 0.05
N ALA A 186 10.90 -6.49 -1.10
CA ALA A 186 10.82 -7.77 -1.84
C ALA A 186 11.13 -9.00 -0.96
N TRP A 187 12.16 -8.91 -0.11
CA TRP A 187 12.48 -9.98 0.84
C TRP A 187 11.36 -10.19 1.87
N MET A 188 10.75 -9.12 2.38
CA MET A 188 9.65 -9.22 3.35
C MET A 188 8.39 -9.78 2.69
N LEU A 189 8.09 -9.39 1.45
CA LEU A 189 6.97 -9.92 0.68
C LEU A 189 7.07 -11.43 0.53
N ILE A 190 8.26 -11.93 0.17
CA ILE A 190 8.53 -13.36 -0.05
C ILE A 190 8.53 -14.16 1.26
N ASN A 191 9.14 -13.64 2.33
CA ASN A 191 9.29 -14.40 3.58
C ASN A 191 8.09 -14.29 4.53
N THR A 192 7.20 -13.32 4.29
CA THR A 192 5.93 -13.23 5.03
C THR A 192 4.92 -14.25 4.52
N ASP A 193 4.99 -14.60 3.23
CA ASP A 193 4.11 -15.60 2.64
C ASP A 193 4.38 -16.99 3.25
N LYS A 194 3.35 -17.53 3.90
CA LYS A 194 3.35 -18.86 4.54
C LYS A 194 2.38 -19.83 3.85
N GLY A 195 2.01 -19.58 2.60
CA GLY A 195 1.04 -20.37 1.85
C GLY A 195 -0.34 -19.72 1.72
N ALA A 196 -0.54 -18.55 2.34
CA ALA A 196 -1.80 -17.79 2.30
C ALA A 196 -1.68 -16.44 1.58
N GLY A 197 -0.48 -16.10 1.09
CA GLY A 197 -0.19 -14.76 0.57
C GLY A 197 0.32 -13.79 1.64
N THR A 198 0.48 -12.54 1.22
CA THR A 198 1.03 -11.46 2.03
C THR A 198 0.16 -10.22 1.89
N TYR A 199 -0.17 -9.61 3.01
CA TYR A 199 -0.82 -8.32 3.09
C TYR A 199 0.22 -7.25 3.37
N VAL A 200 0.08 -6.10 2.71
CA VAL A 200 0.94 -4.94 2.86
C VAL A 200 0.08 -3.72 3.17
N ASP A 201 0.23 -3.21 4.39
CA ASP A 201 -0.49 -2.03 4.83
C ASP A 201 0.41 -0.79 4.78
N PHE A 202 -0.16 0.29 4.25
CA PHE A 202 0.41 1.63 4.24
C PHE A 202 -0.51 2.54 5.06
N TYR A 203 -0.05 2.94 6.24
CA TYR A 203 -0.81 3.85 7.12
C TYR A 203 -0.52 5.30 6.77
N GLY A 204 -1.59 6.04 6.44
CA GLY A 204 -1.49 7.41 5.94
C GLY A 204 -0.97 7.49 4.51
N TRP A 205 -1.47 8.46 3.74
CA TRP A 205 -1.02 8.73 2.37
C TRP A 205 -0.22 10.05 2.29
N TYR A 206 0.79 10.06 1.41
CA TYR A 206 1.53 11.27 1.01
C TYR A 206 1.27 11.58 -0.47
N GLY A 207 0.96 12.85 -0.76
CA GLY A 207 0.69 13.35 -2.09
C GLY A 207 1.86 13.20 -3.09
N THR A 208 1.48 13.32 -4.36
CA THR A 208 2.27 13.33 -5.60
C THR A 208 3.77 13.68 -5.51
N ILE A 209 4.59 12.82 -6.14
CA ILE A 209 5.96 13.05 -6.66
C ILE A 209 6.98 13.51 -5.61
N GLY A 210 7.46 12.55 -4.83
CA GLY A 210 8.57 12.70 -3.91
C GLY A 210 8.59 11.50 -3.00
N ILE A 211 9.50 10.56 -3.25
CA ILE A 211 9.50 9.25 -2.63
C ILE A 211 9.63 9.38 -1.11
N THR A 212 8.53 9.20 -0.40
CA THR A 212 8.51 8.81 1.00
C THR A 212 7.34 7.86 1.13
N VAL A 213 7.65 6.59 0.90
CA VAL A 213 6.67 5.52 1.00
C VAL A 213 6.51 5.25 2.49
N PRO A 214 5.29 5.29 3.07
CA PRO A 214 5.08 4.83 4.44
C PRO A 214 5.68 3.43 4.58
N VAL A 215 6.34 3.13 5.70
CA VAL A 215 7.00 1.83 5.89
C VAL A 215 5.95 0.72 5.68
N PRO A 216 6.06 -0.11 4.63
CA PRO A 216 5.11 -1.17 4.37
C PRO A 216 5.11 -2.15 5.55
N ILE A 217 3.93 -2.43 6.10
CA ILE A 217 3.78 -3.44 7.14
C ILE A 217 3.33 -4.74 6.49
N PHE A 218 4.22 -5.74 6.49
CA PHE A 218 3.96 -7.05 5.94
C PHE A 218 3.39 -8.00 6.99
N HIS A 219 2.28 -8.66 6.69
CA HIS A 219 1.71 -9.70 7.54
C HIS A 219 1.01 -10.81 6.74
N SER A 220 0.79 -11.95 7.40
CA SER A 220 0.07 -13.11 6.89
C SER A 220 -1.08 -13.42 7.85
N TYR A 221 -2.25 -13.78 7.35
CA TYR A 221 -3.34 -14.36 8.16
C TYR A 221 -3.12 -15.85 8.43
#